data_AF-A0AAV6A6T4-F1
#
_entry.id   AF-A0AAV6A6T4-F1
#
_cell.length_a   1.000
_cell.length_b   1.000
_cell.length_c   1.000
_cell.angle_alpha   90.00
_cell.angle_beta   90.00
_cell.angle_gamma   90.00
#
_symmetry.space_group_name_H-M   'P 1'
#
loop_
_entity.id
_entity.type
_entity.pdbx_description
1 polymer ?
#
loop_
_entity_poly.entity_id
_entity_poly.type
_entity_poly.pdbx_seq_one_letter_code
_entity_poly.pdbx_strand_id
1 'polypeptide(L)'
;MGQRLKYRKKPSQSVVAVRLDLQTDGLSYQKWGGRQRAKRGDWLVDNDGDIYTVASTVFARTYQQVSRGRYVKKTPVWAEVATEAGRIKTKEGATRYRKGDYLVYNDRHGRDGYSMSAAKFKAMYARDTTRRG
;
A
#
# COMPACT_ATOMS: atom_id res chain seq x y z
N MET A 1 7.44 -2.70 21.06
CA MET A 1 6.58 -2.42 19.89
C MET A 1 5.12 -2.42 20.33
N GLY A 2 4.30 -1.47 19.86
CA GLY A 2 2.89 -1.33 20.26
C GLY A 2 1.97 -2.42 19.71
N GLN A 3 0.70 -2.42 20.12
CA GLN A 3 -0.31 -3.35 19.60
C GLN A 3 -0.65 -3.01 18.14
N ARG A 4 -0.66 -4.00 17.24
CA ARG A 4 -1.13 -3.82 15.86
C ARG A 4 -2.65 -3.73 15.81
N LEU A 5 -3.11 -2.63 15.24
CA LEU A 5 -4.51 -2.30 15.10
C LEU A 5 -4.89 -2.39 13.62
N LYS A 6 -6.11 -2.82 13.33
CA LYS A 6 -6.69 -2.94 11.98
C LYS A 6 -7.25 -1.59 11.49
N TYR A 7 -6.97 -1.23 10.25
CA TYR A 7 -7.41 0.01 9.62
C TYR A 7 -7.92 -0.25 8.20
N ARG A 8 -8.75 0.65 7.68
CA ARG A 8 -9.17 0.68 6.27
C ARG A 8 -8.85 2.02 5.65
N LYS A 9 -8.57 2.00 4.35
CA LYS A 9 -8.35 3.22 3.58
C LYS A 9 -9.68 3.98 3.51
N LYS A 10 -9.67 5.29 3.76
CA LYS A 10 -10.90 6.10 3.73
C LYS A 10 -11.49 6.10 2.31
N PRO A 11 -12.81 6.19 2.14
CA PRO A 11 -13.43 6.21 0.80
C PRO A 11 -12.93 7.35 -0.09
N SER A 12 -12.59 8.51 0.50
CA SER A 12 -12.02 9.65 -0.22
C SER A 12 -10.61 9.39 -0.77
N GLN A 13 -9.95 8.32 -0.34
CA GLN A 13 -8.56 8.01 -0.67
C GLN A 13 -8.50 6.99 -1.81
N SER A 14 -9.04 7.40 -2.95
CA SER A 14 -8.95 6.65 -4.21
C SER A 14 -7.58 6.81 -4.87
N VAL A 15 -7.17 5.81 -5.64
CA VAL A 15 -6.03 5.86 -6.56
C VAL A 15 -6.54 5.98 -7.99
N VAL A 16 -5.74 6.58 -8.86
CA VAL A 16 -5.94 6.46 -10.30
C VAL A 16 -5.17 5.23 -10.77
N ALA A 17 -5.78 4.37 -11.60
CA ALA A 17 -5.08 3.22 -12.12
C ALA A 17 -5.51 2.85 -13.54
N VAL A 18 -4.53 2.40 -14.32
CA VAL A 18 -4.72 1.88 -15.67
C VAL A 18 -4.05 0.52 -15.78
N ARG A 19 -4.75 -0.44 -16.40
CA ARG A 19 -4.19 -1.76 -16.66
C ARG A 19 -3.27 -1.70 -17.88
N LEU A 20 -2.10 -2.31 -17.76
CA LEU A 20 -1.15 -2.50 -18.87
C LEU A 20 -1.67 -3.60 -19.80
N ASP A 21 -2.74 -3.35 -20.55
CA ASP A 21 -3.31 -4.30 -21.50
C ASP A 21 -2.94 -3.96 -22.94
N LEU A 22 -1.63 -3.82 -23.16
CA LEU A 22 -1.01 -3.64 -24.46
C LEU A 22 -0.18 -4.88 -24.78
N GLN A 23 0.11 -5.11 -26.07
CA GLN A 23 1.12 -6.07 -26.48
C GLN A 23 2.50 -5.47 -26.15
N THR A 24 3.11 -5.94 -25.06
CA THR A 24 4.38 -5.42 -24.56
C THR A 24 5.06 -6.44 -23.66
N ASP A 25 6.39 -6.42 -23.63
CA ASP A 25 7.19 -7.15 -22.64
C ASP A 25 7.00 -6.62 -21.20
N GLY A 26 6.43 -5.41 -21.09
CA GLY A 26 6.10 -4.74 -19.84
C GLY A 26 6.94 -3.50 -19.57
N LEU A 27 7.00 -3.09 -18.31
CA LEU A 27 7.76 -1.93 -17.85
C LEU A 27 8.87 -2.38 -16.91
N SER A 28 10.06 -1.79 -17.03
CA SER A 28 11.15 -1.87 -16.04
C SER A 28 11.51 -0.47 -15.59
N TYR A 29 11.62 -0.25 -14.28
CA TYR A 29 11.95 1.07 -13.72
C TYR A 29 12.67 0.96 -12.36
N GLN A 30 13.26 2.04 -11.88
CA GLN A 30 13.90 2.11 -10.55
C GLN A 30 12.97 2.80 -9.56
N LYS A 31 12.70 2.17 -8.42
CA LYS A 31 11.93 2.78 -7.32
C LYS A 31 12.27 2.12 -5.99
N TRP A 32 12.18 2.88 -4.91
CA TRP A 32 12.42 2.40 -3.53
C TRP A 32 13.77 1.69 -3.35
N GLY A 33 14.80 2.13 -4.10
CA GLY A 33 16.16 1.59 -4.00
C GLY A 33 16.41 0.31 -4.81
N GLY A 34 15.46 -0.14 -5.64
CA GLY A 34 15.63 -1.34 -6.46
C GLY A 34 14.88 -1.32 -7.79
N ARG A 35 15.27 -2.25 -8.67
CA ARG A 35 14.62 -2.45 -9.97
C ARG A 35 13.24 -3.08 -9.78
N GLN A 36 12.24 -2.45 -10.37
CA GLN A 36 10.85 -2.90 -10.42
C GLN A 36 10.52 -3.40 -11.83
N ARG A 37 9.56 -4.33 -11.91
CA ARG A 37 9.05 -4.86 -13.19
C ARG A 37 7.54 -5.04 -13.14
N ALA A 38 6.88 -4.66 -14.22
CA ALA A 38 5.48 -4.98 -14.49
C ALA A 38 5.36 -5.67 -15.83
N LYS A 39 4.36 -6.55 -15.98
CA LYS A 39 4.05 -7.26 -17.23
C LYS A 39 2.65 -6.92 -17.73
N ARG A 40 2.31 -7.39 -18.92
CA ARG A 40 0.95 -7.31 -19.45
C ARG A 40 -0.07 -7.80 -18.40
N GLY A 41 -1.12 -7.01 -18.21
CA GLY A 41 -2.20 -7.26 -17.28
C GLY A 41 -1.99 -6.70 -15.88
N ASP A 42 -0.78 -6.31 -15.51
CA ASP A 42 -0.50 -5.55 -14.28
C ASP A 42 -1.04 -4.12 -14.38
N TRP A 43 -1.05 -3.40 -13.26
CA TRP A 43 -1.64 -2.07 -13.17
C TRP A 43 -0.58 -1.03 -12.89
N LEU A 44 -0.59 0.06 -13.65
CA LEU A 44 0.08 1.31 -13.27
C LEU A 44 -0.86 2.09 -12.36
N VAL A 45 -0.37 2.46 -11.19
CA VAL A 45 -1.15 3.10 -10.13
C VAL A 45 -0.52 4.43 -9.79
N ASP A 46 -1.33 5.48 -9.80
CA ASP A 46 -1.02 6.77 -9.22
C ASP A 46 -1.81 6.92 -7.90
N ASN A 47 -1.07 6.92 -6.80
CA ASN A 47 -1.60 7.16 -5.47
C ASN A 47 -1.12 8.53 -4.97
N ASP A 48 -1.75 9.58 -5.50
CA ASP A 48 -1.50 10.98 -5.14
C ASP A 48 -0.06 11.40 -5.42
N GLY A 49 0.39 11.16 -6.65
CA GLY A 49 1.74 11.44 -7.15
C GLY A 49 2.78 10.36 -6.83
N ASP A 50 2.48 9.42 -5.93
CA ASP A 50 3.33 8.24 -5.71
C ASP A 50 2.96 7.13 -6.71
N ILE A 51 3.66 7.12 -7.85
CA ILE A 51 3.38 6.23 -8.97
C ILE A 51 4.18 4.92 -8.85
N TYR A 52 3.51 3.78 -9.00
CA TYR A 52 4.09 2.44 -8.96
C TYR A 52 3.22 1.42 -9.70
N THR A 53 3.72 0.20 -9.87
CA THR A 53 2.95 -0.89 -10.49
C THR A 53 2.47 -1.93 -9.48
N VAL A 54 1.32 -2.53 -9.73
CA VAL A 54 0.73 -3.61 -8.91
C VAL A 54 0.40 -4.81 -9.80
N ALA A 55 0.83 -5.99 -9.35
CA ALA A 55 0.51 -7.23 -10.05
C ALA A 55 -1.00 -7.43 -10.23
N SER A 56 -1.44 -7.94 -11.38
CA SER A 56 -2.84 -8.09 -11.76
C SER A 56 -3.72 -8.76 -10.68
N THR A 57 -3.25 -9.89 -10.14
CA THR A 57 -3.95 -10.68 -9.11
C THR A 57 -4.03 -9.95 -7.77
N VAL A 58 -2.99 -9.20 -7.41
CA VAL A 58 -2.96 -8.38 -6.20
C VAL A 58 -3.95 -7.22 -6.34
N PHE A 59 -3.98 -6.56 -7.51
CA PHE A 59 -4.88 -5.44 -7.75
C PHE A 59 -6.34 -5.87 -7.64
N ALA A 60 -6.74 -6.93 -8.36
CA ALA A 60 -8.11 -7.46 -8.34
C ALA A 60 -8.58 -7.87 -6.92
N ARG A 61 -7.66 -8.45 -6.13
CA ARG A 61 -7.94 -8.85 -4.75
C ARG A 61 -8.09 -7.66 -3.79
N THR A 62 -7.32 -6.58 -4.00
CA THR A 62 -7.15 -5.53 -2.98
C THR A 62 -7.84 -4.21 -3.31
N TYR A 63 -8.24 -4.00 -4.56
CA TYR A 63 -8.92 -2.79 -5.01
C TYR A 63 -10.37 -3.08 -5.46
N GLN A 64 -11.19 -2.04 -5.36
CA GLN A 64 -12.54 -1.98 -5.90
C GLN A 64 -12.66 -0.72 -6.75
N GLN A 65 -13.20 -0.85 -7.94
CA GLN A 65 -13.46 0.28 -8.81
C GLN A 65 -14.63 1.10 -8.25
N VAL A 66 -14.46 2.42 -8.17
CA VAL A 66 -15.52 3.35 -7.75
C VAL A 66 -16.02 4.20 -8.93
N SER A 67 -15.14 4.48 -9.89
CA SER A 67 -15.49 5.06 -11.19
C SER A 67 -14.45 4.65 -12.23
N ARG A 68 -14.65 4.99 -13.51
CA ARG A 68 -13.63 4.72 -14.55
C ARG A 68 -12.29 5.33 -14.14
N GLY A 69 -11.25 4.48 -14.09
CA GLY A 69 -9.90 4.88 -13.71
C GLY A 69 -9.68 5.16 -12.22
N ARG A 70 -10.70 5.12 -11.35
CA ARG A 70 -10.55 5.37 -9.90
C ARG A 70 -10.91 4.15 -9.06
N TYR A 71 -10.05 3.85 -8.09
CA TYR A 71 -10.14 2.64 -7.28
C TYR A 71 -9.87 2.93 -5.80
N VAL A 72 -10.54 2.23 -4.89
CA VAL A 72 -10.28 2.30 -3.45
C VAL A 72 -9.78 0.94 -2.97
N LYS A 73 -8.80 0.93 -2.05
CA LYS A 73 -8.30 -0.30 -1.44
C LYS A 73 -9.36 -0.86 -0.48
N LYS A 74 -9.95 -2.01 -0.82
CA LYS A 74 -11.01 -2.67 -0.03
C LYS A 74 -10.50 -3.53 1.12
N THR A 75 -9.26 -4.00 1.02
CA THR A 75 -8.64 -4.83 2.07
C THR A 75 -8.09 -3.96 3.20
N PRO A 76 -8.24 -4.39 4.46
CA PRO A 76 -7.66 -3.68 5.60
C PRO A 76 -6.13 -3.74 5.57
N VAL A 77 -5.52 -2.89 6.38
CA VAL A 77 -4.11 -2.97 6.79
C VAL A 77 -4.04 -3.10 8.30
N TRP A 78 -2.91 -3.58 8.82
CA TRP A 78 -2.60 -3.59 10.24
C TRP A 78 -1.49 -2.60 10.48
N ALA A 79 -1.63 -1.74 11.48
CA ALA A 79 -0.62 -0.74 11.77
C ALA A 79 -0.39 -0.59 13.27
N GLU A 80 0.86 -0.27 13.60
CA GLU A 80 1.32 0.06 14.95
C GLU A 80 2.15 1.34 14.89
N VAL A 81 2.16 2.10 15.98
CA VAL A 81 3.01 3.30 16.11
C VAL A 81 4.40 2.86 16.56
N ALA A 82 5.42 3.30 15.84
CA ALA A 82 6.82 3.06 16.19
C ALA A 82 7.15 3.79 17.50
N THR A 83 7.61 3.04 18.51
CA THR A 83 7.98 3.59 19.82
C THR A 83 9.39 4.16 19.84
N GLU A 84 10.19 3.84 18.82
CA GLU A 84 11.58 4.25 18.62
C GLU A 84 11.88 4.41 17.11
N ALA A 85 13.02 5.00 16.77
CA ALA A 85 13.48 5.08 15.38
C ALA A 85 14.12 3.75 14.95
N GLY A 86 14.03 3.40 13.67
CA GLY A 86 14.53 2.12 13.21
C GLY A 86 14.41 1.89 11.70
N ARG A 87 14.42 0.62 11.31
CA ARG A 87 14.26 0.17 9.91
C ARG A 87 13.27 -0.98 9.84
N ILE A 88 12.40 -0.96 8.83
CA ILE A 88 11.48 -2.06 8.52
C ILE A 88 11.94 -2.74 7.24
N LYS A 89 11.98 -4.08 7.25
CA LYS A 89 12.24 -4.87 6.05
C LYS A 89 10.98 -4.86 5.18
N THR A 90 11.11 -4.37 3.96
CA THR A 90 10.07 -4.39 2.94
C THR A 90 10.41 -5.46 1.88
N LYS A 91 9.52 -5.72 0.93
CA LYS A 91 9.84 -6.64 -0.18
C LYS A 91 10.95 -6.08 -1.08
N GLU A 92 11.08 -4.77 -1.11
CA GLU A 92 11.97 -4.02 -1.98
C GLU A 92 13.28 -3.62 -1.28
N GLY A 93 13.43 -3.92 0.01
CA GLY A 93 14.65 -3.61 0.78
C GLY A 93 14.35 -3.28 2.24
N ALA A 94 14.82 -2.13 2.70
CA ALA A 94 14.54 -1.67 4.06
C ALA A 94 14.33 -0.16 4.13
N THR A 95 13.22 0.27 4.71
CA THR A 95 12.85 1.68 4.86
C THR A 95 13.14 2.15 6.28
N ARG A 96 13.78 3.32 6.45
CA ARG A 96 13.99 3.96 7.75
C ARG A 96 12.69 4.60 8.25
N TYR A 97 12.49 4.62 9.56
CA TYR A 97 11.36 5.30 10.21
C TYR A 97 11.81 5.96 11.51
N ARG A 98 11.03 6.95 11.96
CA ARG A 98 11.22 7.68 13.22
C ARG A 98 10.23 7.18 14.28
N LYS A 99 10.54 7.49 15.55
CA LYS A 99 9.56 7.37 16.63
C LYS A 99 8.30 8.17 16.26
N GLY A 100 7.13 7.56 16.44
CA GLY A 100 5.83 8.14 16.09
C GLY A 100 5.34 7.85 14.67
N ASP A 101 6.18 7.35 13.78
CA ASP A 101 5.73 6.86 12.47
C ASP A 101 4.86 5.61 12.60
N TYR A 102 4.05 5.32 11.59
CA TYR A 102 3.29 4.09 11.53
C TYR A 102 4.08 3.02 10.76
N LEU A 103 4.21 1.84 11.35
CA LEU A 103 4.59 0.61 10.66
C LEU A 103 3.30 -0.06 10.20
N VAL A 104 3.15 -0.21 8.88
CA VAL A 104 1.93 -0.66 8.22
C VAL A 104 2.18 -1.97 7.52
N TYR A 105 1.28 -2.92 7.69
CA TYR A 105 1.38 -4.28 7.17
C TYR A 105 0.13 -4.62 6.38
N ASN A 106 0.31 -5.19 5.18
CA ASN A 106 -0.82 -5.68 4.38
C ASN A 106 -1.39 -7.01 4.90
N ASP A 107 -0.68 -7.68 5.81
CA ASP A 107 -1.07 -8.96 6.43
C ASP A 107 -1.18 -8.83 7.95
N ARG A 108 -2.13 -9.56 8.55
CA ARG A 108 -2.39 -9.54 9.99
C ARG A 108 -1.22 -10.05 10.82
N HIS A 109 -0.40 -10.91 10.24
CA HIS A 109 0.75 -11.51 10.91
C HIS A 109 2.01 -10.62 10.89
N GLY A 110 1.91 -9.38 10.38
CA GLY A 110 3.03 -8.43 10.36
C GLY A 110 4.03 -8.69 9.23
N ARG A 111 3.59 -9.33 8.16
CA ARG A 111 4.38 -9.49 6.93
C ARG A 111 4.02 -8.39 5.93
N ASP A 112 4.86 -8.19 4.93
CA ASP A 112 4.63 -7.20 3.86
C ASP A 112 4.48 -5.79 4.42
N GLY A 113 5.48 -5.39 5.20
CA GLY A 113 5.50 -4.15 5.96
C GLY A 113 6.13 -2.98 5.21
N TYR A 114 5.67 -1.77 5.51
CA TYR A 114 6.23 -0.50 5.06
C TYR A 114 6.02 0.57 6.15
N SER A 115 6.74 1.68 6.09
CA SER A 115 6.56 2.79 7.04
C SER A 115 5.88 3.99 6.39
N MET A 116 5.15 4.76 7.21
CA MET A 116 4.52 6.02 6.82
C MET A 116 4.62 7.02 7.97
N SER A 117 4.73 8.32 7.64
CA SER A 117 4.59 9.35 8.66
C SER A 117 3.20 9.33 9.30
N ALA A 118 3.11 9.74 10.56
CA ALA A 118 1.84 9.81 11.28
C ALA A 118 0.77 10.64 10.56
N ALA A 119 1.17 11.80 10.03
CA ALA A 119 0.27 12.69 9.30
C ALA A 119 -0.30 12.00 8.05
N LYS A 120 0.56 11.39 7.21
CA LYS A 120 0.13 10.69 5.99
C LYS A 120 -0.77 9.51 6.33
N PHE A 121 -0.43 8.73 7.35
CA PHE A 121 -1.24 7.59 7.76
C PHE A 121 -2.64 8.01 8.23
N LYS A 122 -2.73 9.01 9.12
CA LYS A 122 -4.01 9.50 9.66
C LYS A 122 -4.88 10.18 8.60
N ALA A 123 -4.28 10.80 7.59
CA ALA A 123 -5.01 11.32 6.43
C ALA A 123 -5.67 10.18 5.63
N MET A 124 -4.93 9.09 5.42
CA MET A 124 -5.33 8.01 4.52
C MET A 124 -6.24 6.94 5.13
N TYR A 125 -6.11 6.68 6.44
CA TYR A 125 -6.71 5.52 7.09
C TYR A 125 -7.66 5.89 8.23
N ALA A 126 -8.69 5.07 8.42
CA ALA A 126 -9.57 5.09 9.59
C ALA A 126 -9.50 3.75 10.32
N ARG A 127 -9.64 3.75 11.65
CA ARG A 127 -9.65 2.53 12.46
C ARG A 127 -10.79 1.64 11.99
N ASP A 128 -10.49 0.39 11.73
CA ASP A 128 -11.51 -0.60 11.43
C ASP A 128 -12.07 -1.15 12.74
N THR A 129 -13.25 -0.67 13.11
CA THR A 129 -13.97 -1.07 14.33
C THR A 129 -15.03 -2.13 14.06
N THR A 130 -15.17 -2.62 12.81
CA THR A 130 -16.08 -3.74 12.55
C THR A 130 -15.64 -4.96 13.36
N ARG A 131 -16.43 -5.30 14.39
CA ARG A 131 -16.37 -6.60 15.04
C ARG A 131 -16.75 -7.63 13.98
N ARG A 132 -15.85 -8.55 13.68
CA ARG A 132 -16.26 -9.75 12.96
C ARG A 132 -17.19 -10.51 13.91
N GLY A 133 -18.47 -10.62 13.54
CA GLY A 133 -19.27 -11.76 13.96
C GLY A 133 -18.67 -13.04 13.38
#